data_AF-A0A150M683-F1
#
_entry.id   AF-A0A150M683-F1
#
_cell.length_a   1.000
_cell.length_b   1.000
_cell.length_c   1.000
_cell.angle_alpha   90.00
_cell.angle_beta   90.00
_cell.angle_gamma   90.00
#
_symmetry.space_group_name_H-M   'P 1'
#
loop_
_entity.id
_entity.type
_entity.pdbx_description
1 polymer ?
#
loop_
_entity_poly.entity_id
_entity_poly.type
_entity_poly.pdbx_seq_one_letter_code
_entity_poly.pdbx_strand_id
1 'polypeptide(L)' 'MEKEQCNIEEIIEVLEMFEEKIQKILNQTIYKEQDDLAQEIRLKIIEKLNTLEFRDIPGFWNFIENNKSYQD' A
#
# COMPACT_ATOMS: atom_id res chain seq x y z
N MET A 1 -22.35 -4.83 11.86
CA MET A 1 -20.97 -4.72 12.36
C MET A 1 -20.42 -3.42 11.83
N GLU A 2 -20.24 -2.44 12.70
CA GLU A 2 -19.58 -1.18 12.34
C GLU A 2 -18.14 -1.50 11.94
N LYS A 3 -17.69 -0.91 10.83
CA LYS A 3 -16.33 -1.10 10.31
C LYS A 3 -15.38 -0.50 11.33
N GLU A 4 -14.47 -1.30 11.89
CA GLU A 4 -13.37 -0.77 12.69
C GLU A 4 -12.46 -0.03 11.72
N GLN A 5 -12.53 1.30 11.75
CA GLN A 5 -11.67 2.16 10.95
C GLN A 5 -10.23 1.98 11.43
N CYS A 6 -9.28 1.83 10.51
CA CYS A 6 -7.87 1.68 10.86
C CYS A 6 -7.45 2.88 11.72
N ASN A 7 -6.81 2.61 12.86
CA ASN A 7 -6.47 3.66 13.80
C ASN A 7 -5.33 4.52 13.23
N ILE A 8 -5.26 5.79 13.62
CA ILE A 8 -4.28 6.76 13.13
C ILE A 8 -2.85 6.26 13.38
N GLU A 9 -2.58 5.64 14.54
CA GLU A 9 -1.25 5.08 14.82
C GLU A 9 -0.84 3.99 13.83
N GLU A 10 -1.75 3.07 13.48
CA GLU A 10 -1.48 1.99 12.52
C GLU A 10 -1.22 2.54 11.11
N ILE A 11 -1.95 3.57 10.71
CA ILE A 11 -1.73 4.26 9.44
C ILE A 11 -0.34 4.90 9.40
N ILE A 12 0.09 5.54 10.49
CA ILE A 12 1.41 6.15 10.61
C ILE A 12 2.49 5.07 10.53
N GLU A 13 2.37 3.97 11.26
CA GLU A 13 3.32 2.86 11.22
C GLU A 13 3.49 2.31 9.79
N VAL A 14 2.39 2.11 9.06
CA VAL A 14 2.46 1.66 7.67
C VAL A 14 3.15 2.71 6.80
N LEU A 15 2.80 3.99 6.93
CA LEU A 15 3.46 5.04 6.15
C LEU A 15 4.98 5.08 6.39
N GLU A 16 5.42 4.94 7.64
CA GLU A 16 6.83 4.86 8.01
C GLU A 16 7.52 3.63 7.39
N MET A 17 6.86 2.48 7.39
CA MET A 17 7.37 1.26 6.73
C MET A 17 7.56 1.44 5.22
N PHE A 18 6.75 2.29 4.58
CA PHE A 18 6.83 2.55 3.14
C PHE A 18 7.72 3.74 2.78
N GLU A 19 8.14 4.56 3.74
CA GLU A 19 8.87 5.82 3.48
C GLU A 19 10.17 5.57 2.70
N GLU A 20 10.95 4.54 3.02
CA GLU A 20 12.16 4.21 2.24
C GLU A 20 11.86 3.92 0.77
N LYS A 21 10.72 3.27 0.47
CA LYS A 21 10.30 3.00 -0.90
C LYS A 21 9.79 4.26 -1.59
N ILE A 22 9.02 5.08 -0.88
CA ILE A 22 8.53 6.38 -1.38
C ILE A 22 9.74 7.23 -1.79
N GLN A 23 10.74 7.39 -0.92
CA GLN A 23 11.94 8.17 -1.21
C GLN A 23 12.71 7.67 -2.44
N LYS A 24 12.82 6.34 -2.63
CA LYS A 24 13.44 5.78 -3.84
C LYS A 24 12.70 6.17 -5.12
N ILE A 25 11.37 6.18 -5.10
CA ILE A 25 10.55 6.58 -6.25
C ILE A 25 10.67 8.08 -6.51
N LEU A 26 10.65 8.90 -5.45
CA LEU A 26 10.79 10.36 -5.57
C LEU A 26 12.14 10.74 -6.18
N ASN A 27 13.23 10.07 -5.77
CA ASN A 27 14.56 10.31 -6.33
C ASN A 27 14.68 9.97 -7.83
N GLN A 28 13.77 9.17 -8.37
CA GLN A 28 13.69 8.85 -9.80
C GLN A 28 12.73 9.78 -10.56
N THR A 29 12.07 10.70 -9.86
CA THR A 29 11.08 11.64 -10.40
C THR A 29 11.71 13.03 -10.55
N ILE A 30 11.23 13.81 -11.52
CA ILE A 30 11.70 15.19 -11.70
C ILE A 30 11.36 16.04 -10.47
N TYR A 31 12.29 16.88 -10.04
CA TYR A 31 12.18 17.65 -8.78
C TYR A 31 10.85 18.38 -8.60
N LYS A 32 10.32 18.97 -9.67
CA LYS A 32 9.06 19.73 -9.64
C LYS A 32 7.84 18.87 -9.29
N GLU A 33 7.87 17.57 -9.59
CA GLU A 33 6.75 16.65 -9.37
C GLU A 33 6.93 15.81 -8.09
N GLN A 34 8.09 15.90 -7.41
CA GLN A 34 8.38 15.06 -6.25
C GLN A 34 7.42 15.30 -5.08
N ASP A 35 7.08 16.56 -4.78
CA ASP A 35 6.18 16.85 -3.66
C ASP A 35 4.76 16.37 -3.93
N ASP A 36 4.23 16.68 -5.12
CA ASP A 36 2.90 16.24 -5.55
C ASP A 36 2.82 14.70 -5.55
N LEU A 37 3.82 14.02 -6.13
CA LEU A 37 3.86 12.57 -6.17
C LEU A 37 3.97 11.96 -4.77
N ALA A 38 4.73 12.58 -3.85
CA ALA A 38 4.83 12.12 -2.47
C ALA A 38 3.46 12.16 -1.78
N GLN A 39 2.72 13.25 -1.97
CA GLN A 39 1.38 13.40 -1.42
C GLN A 39 0.42 12.37 -2.02
N GLU A 40 0.41 12.18 -3.34
CA GLU A 40 -0.45 11.21 -4.01
C GLU A 40 -0.20 9.77 -3.53
N ILE A 41 1.07 9.36 -3.38
CA ILE A 41 1.41 8.01 -2.90
C ILE A 41 0.92 7.82 -1.45
N ARG A 42 1.18 8.78 -0.57
CA ARG A 42 0.74 8.70 0.83
C ARG A 42 -0.78 8.66 0.95
N LEU A 43 -1.48 9.50 0.18
CA LEU A 43 -2.94 9.52 0.16
C LEU A 43 -3.52 8.19 -0.31
N LYS A 44 -2.96 7.61 -1.38
CA LYS A 44 -3.38 6.28 -1.88
C LYS A 44 -3.17 5.18 -0.85
N ILE A 45 -2.08 5.21 -0.08
CA ILE A 45 -1.85 4.22 1.00
C ILE A 45 -2.95 4.35 2.05
N ILE A 46 -3.22 5.56 2.53
CA ILE A 46 -4.28 5.83 3.52
C ILE A 46 -5.65 5.39 3.01
N GLU A 47 -6.00 5.73 1.76
CA GLU A 47 -7.25 5.30 1.13
C GLU A 47 -7.36 3.78 1.09
N LYS A 48 -6.28 3.09 0.72
CA LYS A 48 -6.25 1.63 0.64
C LYS A 48 -6.35 0.98 2.01
N LEU A 49 -5.65 1.48 3.04
CA LEU A 49 -5.78 0.96 4.40
C LEU A 49 -7.20 1.09 4.95
N ASN A 50 -7.91 2.17 4.61
CA ASN A 50 -9.29 2.37 5.03
C ASN A 50 -10.32 1.55 4.22
N THR A 51 -9.96 1.11 3.01
CA THR A 51 -10.90 0.43 2.09
C THR A 51 -10.62 -1.06 1.91
N LEU A 52 -9.39 -1.51 2.14
CA LEU A 52 -8.98 -2.91 2.04
C LEU A 52 -9.58 -3.71 3.19
N GLU A 53 -10.39 -4.71 2.85
CA GLU A 53 -10.69 -5.79 3.77
C GLU A 53 -9.57 -6.82 3.66
N PHE A 54 -8.66 -6.86 4.64
CA PHE A 54 -7.57 -7.84 4.71
C PHE A 54 -8.05 -9.26 5.07
N ARG A 55 -9.24 -9.66 4.60
CA ARG A 55 -9.73 -11.04 4.78
C ARG A 55 -9.15 -11.91 3.67
N ASP A 56 -8.71 -13.11 4.06
CA ASP A 56 -8.20 -14.13 3.15
C ASP A 56 -6.98 -13.71 2.32
N ILE A 57 -6.00 -13.03 2.93
CA ILE A 57 -4.70 -12.85 2.28
C ILE A 57 -4.09 -14.24 2.07
N PRO A 58 -3.92 -14.70 0.82
CA PRO A 58 -3.35 -16.01 0.58
C PRO A 58 -1.91 -16.01 1.09
N GLY A 59 -1.57 -17.01 1.90
CA GLY A 59 -0.18 -17.26 2.25
C GLY A 59 0.68 -17.40 0.99
N PHE A 60 1.98 -17.14 1.09
CA PHE A 60 2.88 -17.09 -0.07
C PHE A 60 2.70 -18.26 -1.05
N TRP A 61 2.59 -19.49 -0.55
CA TRP A 61 2.37 -20.67 -1.39
C TRP A 61 0.97 -20.71 -2.02
N ASN A 62 -0.08 -20.40 -1.27
CA ASN A 62 -1.44 -20.29 -1.77
C ASN A 62 -1.55 -19.20 -2.85
N PHE A 63 -0.81 -18.10 -2.72
CA PHE A 63 -0.76 -17.05 -3.72
C PHE A 63 -0.17 -17.58 -5.03
N ILE A 64 0.97 -18.29 -4.97
CA ILE A 64 1.60 -18.87 -6.16
C ILE A 64 0.69 -19.94 -6.81
N GLU A 65 0.03 -20.79 -6.03
CA GLU A 65 -0.91 -21.79 -6.54
C GLU A 65 -2.14 -21.15 -7.21
N ASN A 66 -2.72 -20.12 -6.58
CA ASN A 66 -3.87 -19.41 -7.15
C ASN A 66 -3.54 -18.60 -8.42
N ASN A 67 -2.27 -18.20 -8.62
CA ASN A 67 -1.84 -17.47 -9.83
C ASN A 67 -1.33 -18.38 -10.95
N LYS A 68 -1.19 -19.70 -10.71
CA LYS A 68 -0.83 -20.67 -11.75
C LYS A 68 -1.98 -21.02 -12.70
N SER A 69 -3.22 -20.66 -12.36
CA SER A 69 -4.43 -20.96 -13.16
C SER A 69 -4.67 -20.02 -14.35
N TYR A 70 -3.79 -19.05 -14.62
CA TYR A 70 -3.84 -18.17 -15.79
C TYR A 70 -2.83 -18.55 -16.89
N GLN A 71 -2.27 -19.76 -16.84
CA GLN A 71 -1.49 -20.33 -17.93
C GLN A 71 -2.08 -21.67 -18.36
N ASP A 72 -3.19 -21.60 -19.09
CA ASP A 72 -3.64 -22.60 -20.08
C ASP A 72 -4.45 -21.88 -21.19
#